data_AF-A0A815V0I7-F1
#
_entry.id   AF-A0A815V0I7-F1
#
_cell.length_a   1.000
_cell.length_b   1.000
_cell.length_c   1.000
_cell.angle_alpha   90.00
_cell.angle_beta   90.00
_cell.angle_gamma   90.00
#
_symmetry.space_group_name_H-M   'P 1'
#
loop_
_entity.id
_entity.type
_entity.pdbx_description
1 polymer ?
#
loop_
_entity_poly.entity_id
_entity_poly.type
_entity_poly.pdbx_seq_one_letter_code
_entity_poly.pdbx_strand_id
1 'polypeptide(L)'
;MSKIINVSNRLPITIVKDDQRYTFKESSGGLKSGLEGVKETIDFLWIGWPGLAVEKSMEKPLEQEIKDKLGYLPVFMSEELADLYYTKYSNGILWPVLHNFIFDCDYQEKYFNAYVKVNELFAKKVLEVLEEDDFVWIHDYHLMLLPKL
;
A
#
# COMPACT_ATOMS: atom_id res chain seq x y z
N MET A 1 19.12 15.90 3.50
CA MET A 1 18.57 16.12 2.14
C MET A 1 17.15 15.60 2.19
N SER A 2 16.17 16.41 1.79
CA SER A 2 14.76 16.01 1.70
C SER A 2 14.63 14.77 0.82
N LYS A 3 13.92 13.74 1.26
CA LYS A 3 13.61 12.55 0.47
C LYS A 3 12.16 12.58 0.00
N ILE A 4 11.88 11.86 -1.09
CA ILE A 4 10.52 11.60 -1.54
C ILE A 4 10.06 10.25 -0.98
N ILE A 5 8.91 10.25 -0.33
CA ILE A 5 8.23 9.07 0.17
C ILE A 5 7.03 8.81 -0.75
N ASN A 6 7.21 7.86 -1.65
CA ASN A 6 6.16 7.41 -2.56
C ASN A 6 5.25 6.40 -1.84
N VAL A 7 3.96 6.68 -1.78
CA VAL A 7 2.99 5.85 -1.08
C VAL A 7 1.88 5.41 -2.02
N SER A 8 1.72 4.10 -2.19
CA SER A 8 0.64 3.53 -3.00
C SER A 8 0.08 2.28 -2.37
N ASN A 9 -1.14 1.91 -2.77
CA ASN A 9 -1.82 0.74 -2.25
C ASN A 9 -0.95 -0.52 -2.26
N ARG A 10 -0.29 -0.81 -3.40
CA ARG A 10 0.63 -1.96 -3.54
C ARG A 10 2.07 -1.51 -3.68
N LEU A 11 2.99 -2.32 -3.16
CA LEU A 11 4.39 -2.27 -3.56
C LEU A 11 4.56 -2.77 -5.01
N PRO A 12 5.68 -2.45 -5.68
CA PRO A 12 6.03 -3.03 -6.99
C PRO A 12 6.48 -4.51 -6.89
N ILE A 13 6.13 -5.18 -5.79
CA ILE A 13 6.38 -6.60 -5.53
C ILE A 13 5.16 -7.24 -4.86
N THR A 14 5.02 -8.53 -5.07
CA THR A 14 4.07 -9.39 -4.36
C THR A 14 4.85 -10.44 -3.58
N ILE A 15 4.52 -10.62 -2.30
CA ILE A 15 5.01 -11.74 -1.51
C ILE A 15 4.27 -13.02 -1.92
N VAL A 16 5.01 -14.09 -2.15
CA VAL A 16 4.49 -15.43 -2.41
C VAL A 16 5.07 -16.40 -1.38
N LYS A 17 4.23 -17.23 -0.77
CA LYS A 17 4.66 -18.29 0.15
C LYS A 17 4.82 -19.59 -0.63
N ASP A 18 6.03 -20.15 -0.64
CA ASP A 18 6.38 -21.43 -1.28
C ASP A 18 7.13 -22.30 -0.27
N ASP A 19 6.68 -23.53 -0.03
CA ASP A 19 7.29 -24.51 0.90
C ASP A 19 7.82 -23.90 2.22
N GLN A 20 6.98 -23.09 2.90
CA GLN A 20 7.27 -22.36 4.15
C GLN A 20 8.23 -21.17 4.05
N ARG A 21 8.70 -20.81 2.86
CA ARG A 21 9.54 -19.63 2.62
C ARG A 21 8.75 -18.53 1.89
N TYR A 22 8.97 -17.28 2.28
CA TYR A 22 8.47 -16.14 1.53
C TYR A 22 9.47 -15.76 0.44
N THR A 23 8.94 -15.55 -0.76
CA THR A 23 9.68 -15.07 -1.93
C THR A 23 9.03 -13.80 -2.45
N PHE A 24 9.81 -12.95 -3.11
CA PHE A 24 9.34 -11.69 -3.67
C PHE A 24 9.31 -11.82 -5.19
N LYS A 25 8.14 -11.65 -5.79
CA LYS A 25 7.98 -11.56 -7.24
C LYS A 25 7.67 -10.13 -7.62
N GLU A 26 8.23 -9.64 -8.71
CA GLU A 26 7.84 -8.33 -9.21
C GLU A 26 6.37 -8.32 -9.60
N SER A 27 5.68 -7.25 -9.21
CA SER A 27 4.31 -7.01 -9.66
C SER A 27 4.35 -6.25 -10.99
N SER A 28 3.44 -6.59 -11.90
CA SER A 28 3.08 -5.73 -13.02
C SER A 28 2.01 -4.74 -12.57
N GLY A 29 2.04 -3.51 -13.09
CA GLY A 29 1.04 -2.50 -12.78
C GLY A 29 1.35 -1.15 -13.39
N GLY A 30 0.32 -0.41 -13.79
CA GLY A 30 0.47 0.88 -14.47
C GLY A 30 1.25 1.91 -13.67
N LEU A 31 1.10 1.93 -12.34
CA LEU A 31 1.87 2.84 -11.47
C LEU A 31 3.36 2.50 -11.47
N LYS A 32 3.73 1.21 -11.35
CA LYS A 32 5.13 0.78 -11.42
C LYS A 32 5.74 1.23 -12.74
N SER A 33 5.10 0.88 -13.85
CA SER A 33 5.59 1.27 -15.18
C SER A 33 5.64 2.79 -15.38
N GLY A 34 4.69 3.54 -14.82
CA GLY A 34 4.71 5.01 -14.86
C GLY A 34 5.85 5.62 -14.05
N LEU A 35 6.28 4.96 -12.97
CA LEU A 35 7.36 5.44 -12.10
C LEU A 35 8.74 4.84 -12.43
N GLU A 36 8.83 3.85 -13.32
CA GLU A 36 10.10 3.26 -13.76
C GLU A 36 11.05 4.32 -14.33
N GLY A 37 10.55 5.21 -15.20
CA GLY A 37 11.36 6.31 -15.74
C GLY A 37 11.68 7.43 -14.73
N VAL A 38 10.88 7.57 -13.67
CA VAL A 38 11.12 8.57 -12.62
C VAL A 38 12.29 8.14 -11.72
N LYS A 39 12.39 6.84 -11.42
CA LYS A 39 13.47 6.28 -10.59
C LYS A 39 14.86 6.51 -11.16
N GLU A 40 15.01 6.67 -12.47
CA GLU A 40 16.31 6.97 -13.09
C GLU A 40 16.82 8.37 -12.75
N THR A 41 15.92 9.28 -12.34
CA THR A 41 16.24 10.69 -12.10
C THR A 41 16.07 11.08 -10.63
N ILE A 42 15.16 10.43 -9.91
CA ILE A 42 14.78 10.77 -8.54
C ILE A 42 14.69 9.51 -7.69
N ASP A 43 15.49 9.45 -6.64
CA ASP A 43 15.38 8.42 -5.62
C ASP A 43 14.18 8.69 -4.69
N PHE A 44 13.38 7.66 -4.47
CA PHE A 44 12.28 7.71 -3.52
C PHE A 44 12.12 6.39 -2.76
N LEU A 45 11.71 6.52 -1.49
CA LEU A 45 11.33 5.40 -0.64
C LEU A 45 9.89 4.99 -0.99
N TRP A 46 9.66 3.70 -1.25
CA TRP A 46 8.33 3.21 -1.58
C TRP A 46 7.66 2.50 -0.39
N ILE A 47 6.49 2.98 0.01
CA ILE A 47 5.64 2.40 1.04
C ILE A 47 4.38 1.80 0.41
N GLY A 48 4.03 0.56 0.74
CA GLY A 48 2.85 -0.11 0.18
C GLY A 48 2.53 -1.47 0.77
N TRP A 49 1.34 -2.02 0.47
CA TRP A 49 1.00 -3.40 0.83
C TRP A 49 1.72 -4.40 -0.09
N PRO A 50 2.38 -5.45 0.45
CA PRO A 50 3.09 -6.44 -0.35
C PRO A 50 2.18 -7.51 -1.00
N GLY A 51 0.86 -7.32 -1.00
CA GLY A 51 -0.09 -8.16 -1.73
C GLY A 51 -0.46 -9.50 -1.06
N LEU A 52 0.09 -9.81 0.11
CA LEU A 52 -0.27 -11.00 0.89
C LEU A 52 -0.30 -10.68 2.39
N ALA A 53 -1.29 -11.24 3.09
CA ALA A 53 -1.30 -11.26 4.55
C ALA A 53 -0.29 -12.30 5.05
N VAL A 54 0.49 -11.93 6.06
CA VAL A 54 1.51 -12.81 6.64
C VAL A 54 1.22 -13.06 8.11
N GLU A 55 1.77 -14.14 8.64
CA GLU A 55 1.72 -14.40 10.08
C GLU A 55 2.39 -13.26 10.85
N LYS A 56 1.80 -12.84 11.97
CA LYS A 56 2.28 -11.68 12.75
C LYS A 56 3.72 -11.82 13.24
N SER A 57 4.17 -13.06 13.50
CA SER A 57 5.56 -13.39 13.84
C SER A 57 6.53 -13.10 12.69
N MET A 58 6.05 -13.11 11.45
CA MET A 58 6.84 -12.94 10.22
C MET A 58 6.87 -11.51 9.70
N GLU A 59 5.98 -10.63 10.16
CA GLU A 59 5.94 -9.22 9.72
C GLU A 59 7.29 -8.52 9.89
N LYS A 60 7.89 -8.57 11.08
CA LYS A 60 9.18 -7.91 11.34
C LYS A 60 10.35 -8.50 10.53
N PRO A 61 10.56 -9.83 10.51
CA PRO A 61 11.59 -10.43 9.66
C PRO A 61 11.44 -10.06 8.17
N LEU A 62 10.21 -10.08 7.65
CA LEU A 62 9.95 -9.75 6.24
C LEU A 62 10.10 -8.27 5.95
N GLU A 63 9.69 -7.39 6.88
CA GLU A 63 9.94 -5.95 6.76
C GLU A 63 11.42 -5.66 6.59
N GLN A 64 12.25 -6.24 7.47
CA GLN A 64 13.69 -6.08 7.42
C GLN A 64 14.28 -6.63 6.12
N GLU A 65 13.86 -7.83 5.70
CA GLU A 65 14.34 -8.43 4.46
C GLU A 65 13.96 -7.61 3.21
N ILE A 66 12.73 -7.09 3.13
CA ILE A 66 12.26 -6.25 2.03
C ILE A 66 13.01 -4.93 2.02
N LYS A 67 13.23 -4.32 3.19
CA LYS A 67 13.99 -3.08 3.32
C LYS A 67 15.43 -3.25 2.86
N ASP A 68 16.11 -4.29 3.33
CA ASP A 68 17.54 -4.51 3.04
C ASP A 68 17.78 -4.92 1.59
N LYS A 69 16.90 -5.72 1.00
CA LYS A 69 17.09 -6.23 -0.37
C LYS A 69 16.54 -5.32 -1.45
N LEU A 70 15.43 -4.62 -1.16
CA LEU A 70 14.64 -3.92 -2.19
C LEU A 70 14.44 -2.44 -1.89
N GLY A 71 14.79 -1.97 -0.69
CA GLY A 71 14.63 -0.56 -0.30
C GLY A 71 13.17 -0.13 -0.15
N TYR A 72 12.25 -1.08 0.08
CA TYR A 72 10.82 -0.80 0.26
C TYR A 72 10.38 -0.95 1.72
N LEU A 73 9.28 -0.30 2.08
CA LEU A 73 8.63 -0.47 3.37
C LEU A 73 7.23 -1.08 3.21
N PRO A 74 7.03 -2.34 3.61
CA PRO A 74 5.72 -2.96 3.56
C PRO A 74 4.77 -2.43 4.63
N VAL A 75 3.50 -2.31 4.26
CA VAL A 75 2.37 -2.14 5.19
C VAL A 75 1.65 -3.48 5.30
N PHE A 76 1.80 -4.17 6.42
CA PHE A 76 1.13 -5.44 6.67
C PHE A 76 -0.28 -5.21 7.23
N MET A 77 -1.21 -6.07 6.82
CA MET A 77 -2.58 -6.12 7.28
C MET A 77 -3.11 -7.55 7.17
N SER A 78 -4.16 -7.87 7.94
CA SER A 78 -4.81 -9.19 7.85
C SER A 78 -5.54 -9.35 6.51
N GLU A 79 -5.76 -10.60 6.12
CA GLU A 79 -6.50 -10.93 4.90
C GLU A 79 -7.93 -10.38 4.93
N GLU A 80 -8.61 -10.52 6.07
CA GLU A 80 -9.94 -9.96 6.28
C GLU A 80 -9.95 -8.43 6.12
N LEU A 81 -8.97 -7.74 6.73
CA LEU A 81 -8.89 -6.29 6.62
C LEU A 81 -8.60 -5.87 5.18
N ALA A 82 -7.70 -6.58 4.48
CA ALA A 82 -7.39 -6.34 3.08
C ALA A 82 -8.63 -6.54 2.19
N ASP A 83 -9.44 -7.58 2.39
CA ASP A 83 -10.65 -7.79 1.59
C ASP A 83 -11.69 -6.66 1.80
N LEU A 84 -11.98 -6.32 3.06
CA LEU A 84 -12.94 -5.26 3.38
C LEU A 84 -12.49 -3.89 2.84
N TYR A 85 -11.20 -3.58 2.91
CA TYR A 85 -10.65 -2.33 2.40
C TYR A 85 -10.51 -2.31 0.88
N TYR A 86 -9.87 -3.33 0.29
CA TYR A 86 -9.48 -3.33 -1.12
C TYR A 86 -10.64 -3.80 -2.01
N THR A 87 -11.22 -4.96 -1.71
CA THR A 87 -12.30 -5.53 -2.52
C THR A 87 -13.60 -4.78 -2.27
N LYS A 88 -14.00 -4.62 -1.00
CA LYS A 88 -15.35 -4.13 -0.68
C LYS A 88 -15.45 -2.61 -0.74
N TYR A 89 -14.51 -1.86 -0.17
CA TYR A 89 -14.59 -0.39 -0.18
C TYR A 89 -13.93 0.23 -1.42
N SER A 90 -12.64 0.00 -1.62
CA SER A 90 -11.89 0.67 -2.69
C SER A 90 -12.42 0.28 -4.08
N ASN A 91 -12.54 -1.02 -4.36
CA ASN A 91 -13.04 -1.50 -5.65
C ASN A 91 -14.57 -1.65 -5.71
N GLY A 92 -15.24 -1.86 -4.58
CA GLY A 92 -16.69 -2.05 -4.53
C GLY A 92 -17.50 -0.75 -4.39
N ILE A 93 -16.88 0.34 -3.91
CA ILE A 93 -17.55 1.63 -3.71
C ILE A 93 -16.82 2.74 -4.46
N LEU A 94 -15.56 3.03 -4.11
CA LEU A 94 -14.86 4.19 -4.66
C LEU A 94 -14.68 4.07 -6.17
N TRP A 95 -14.23 2.90 -6.65
CA TRP A 95 -14.05 2.67 -8.08
C TRP A 95 -15.35 2.88 -8.89
N PRO A 96 -16.49 2.22 -8.58
CA PRO A 96 -17.75 2.47 -9.28
C PRO A 96 -18.19 3.94 -9.22
N VAL A 97 -18.12 4.58 -8.05
CA VAL A 97 -18.50 5.99 -7.90
C VAL A 97 -17.65 6.90 -8.79
N LEU A 98 -16.34 6.73 -8.78
CA LEU A 98 -15.40 7.52 -9.59
C LEU A 98 -15.55 7.27 -11.10
N HIS A 99 -16.23 6.20 -11.50
CA HIS A 99 -16.48 5.82 -12.89
C HIS A 99 -17.96 5.92 -13.31
N ASN A 100 -18.79 6.61 -12.52
CA ASN A 100 -20.23 6.80 -12.78
C ASN A 100 -21.11 5.53 -12.75
N PHE A 101 -20.64 4.46 -12.11
CA PHE A 101 -21.40 3.21 -11.88
C PHE A 101 -22.03 3.19 -10.47
N ILE A 102 -22.66 4.29 -10.06
CA ILE A 102 -23.15 4.49 -8.68
C ILE A 102 -24.19 3.44 -8.22
N PHE A 103 -24.91 2.83 -9.15
CA PHE A 103 -25.94 1.82 -8.84
C PHE A 103 -25.37 0.45 -8.48
N ASP A 104 -24.07 0.22 -8.72
CA ASP A 104 -23.40 -1.05 -8.43
C ASP A 104 -22.78 -1.08 -7.01
N CYS A 105 -22.97 -0.02 -6.22
CA CYS A 105 -22.37 0.13 -4.90
C CYS A 105 -23.20 -0.55 -3.79
N ASP A 106 -22.60 -1.51 -3.06
CA ASP A 106 -23.16 -2.07 -1.81
C ASP A 106 -22.43 -1.49 -0.60
N TYR A 107 -22.87 -0.32 -0.12
CA TYR A 107 -22.23 0.31 1.03
C TYR A 107 -22.59 -0.38 2.35
N GLN A 108 -21.56 -0.70 3.13
CA GLN A 108 -21.69 -1.09 4.53
C GLN A 108 -20.67 -0.33 5.37
N GLU A 109 -21.07 0.12 6.56
CA GLU A 109 -20.22 0.90 7.46
C GLU A 109 -18.89 0.20 7.77
N LYS A 110 -18.91 -1.14 7.92
CA LYS A 110 -17.72 -1.95 8.15
C LYS A 110 -16.66 -1.84 7.05
N TYR A 111 -17.06 -1.60 5.79
CA TYR A 111 -16.15 -1.40 4.67
C TYR A 111 -15.42 -0.07 4.80
N PHE A 112 -16.14 0.99 5.17
CA PHE A 112 -15.53 2.29 5.43
C PHE A 112 -14.61 2.26 6.64
N ASN A 113 -15.01 1.59 7.72
CA ASN A 113 -14.18 1.43 8.91
C ASN A 113 -12.86 0.68 8.60
N ALA A 114 -12.92 -0.35 7.75
CA ALA A 114 -11.72 -1.01 7.22
C ALA A 114 -10.84 -0.04 6.40
N TYR A 115 -11.44 0.80 5.55
CA TYR A 115 -10.73 1.79 4.76
C TYR A 115 -10.01 2.84 5.60
N VAL A 116 -10.67 3.36 6.64
CA VAL A 116 -10.06 4.25 7.64
C VAL A 116 -8.89 3.52 8.32
N LYS A 117 -9.11 2.29 8.80
CA LYS A 117 -8.10 1.51 9.51
C LYS A 117 -6.84 1.27 8.66
N VAL A 118 -7.01 0.95 7.38
CA VAL A 118 -5.87 0.78 6.47
C VAL A 118 -5.14 2.11 6.25
N ASN A 119 -5.86 3.22 6.03
CA ASN A 119 -5.23 4.53 5.89
C ASN A 119 -4.44 4.93 7.16
N GLU A 120 -4.92 4.59 8.36
CA GLU A 120 -4.17 4.76 9.62
C GLU A 120 -2.89 3.90 9.67
N LEU A 121 -2.93 2.65 9.17
CA LEU A 121 -1.75 1.79 9.10
C LEU A 121 -0.68 2.37 8.16
N PHE A 122 -1.12 2.92 7.02
CA PHE A 122 -0.24 3.63 6.09
C PHE A 122 0.34 4.89 6.74
N ALA A 123 -0.48 5.71 7.40
CA ALA A 123 -0.04 6.91 8.09
C ALA A 123 1.05 6.59 9.12
N LYS A 124 0.80 5.57 9.96
CA LYS A 124 1.80 5.10 10.92
C LYS A 124 3.13 4.72 10.25
N LYS A 125 3.08 3.99 9.13
CA LYS A 125 4.30 3.55 8.44
C LYS A 125 5.06 4.71 7.77
N VAL A 126 4.35 5.71 7.25
CA VAL A 126 4.96 6.95 6.72
C VAL A 126 5.63 7.72 7.85
N LEU A 127 4.94 7.91 8.97
CA LEU A 127 5.44 8.66 10.14
C LEU A 127 6.66 8.01 10.81
N GLU A 128 6.88 6.71 10.64
CA GLU A 128 8.09 6.02 11.12
C GLU A 128 9.38 6.51 10.44
N VAL A 129 9.28 7.13 9.26
CA VAL A 129 10.44 7.54 8.44
C VAL A 129 10.39 8.99 7.95
N LEU A 130 9.28 9.69 8.17
CA LEU A 130 9.09 11.07 7.77
C LEU A 130 9.97 12.01 8.60
N GLU A 131 10.74 12.87 7.94
CA GLU A 131 11.53 13.93 8.55
C GLU A 131 11.06 15.31 8.07
N GLU A 132 11.60 16.36 8.66
CA GLU A 132 11.39 17.74 8.20
C GLU A 132 11.87 17.89 6.75
N ASP A 133 11.14 18.69 5.96
CA ASP A 133 11.36 18.94 4.53
C ASP A 133 11.16 17.74 3.57
N ASP A 134 10.76 16.57 4.06
CA ASP A 134 10.42 15.43 3.19
C ASP A 134 9.11 15.65 2.41
N PHE A 135 9.03 15.06 1.22
CA PHE A 135 7.83 15.09 0.38
C PHE A 135 7.13 13.75 0.38
N VAL A 136 5.86 13.71 0.79
CA VAL A 136 5.03 12.51 0.70
C VAL A 136 4.18 12.58 -0.57
N TRP A 137 4.42 11.65 -1.49
CA TRP A 137 3.66 11.53 -2.74
C TRP A 137 2.69 10.36 -2.64
N ILE A 138 1.42 10.67 -2.40
CA ILE A 138 0.36 9.69 -2.18
C ILE A 138 -0.39 9.42 -3.48
N HIS A 139 -0.57 8.15 -3.82
CA HIS A 139 -1.21 7.72 -5.05
C HIS A 139 -2.58 7.09 -4.82
N ASP A 140 -3.54 7.57 -5.63
CA ASP A 140 -4.77 6.89 -6.01
C ASP A 140 -5.89 6.85 -4.95
N TYR A 141 -7.09 6.43 -5.37
CA TYR A 141 -8.32 6.44 -4.56
C TYR A 141 -8.27 5.55 -3.30
N HIS A 142 -7.29 4.66 -3.24
CA HIS A 142 -7.02 3.78 -2.11
C HIS A 142 -6.64 4.52 -0.83
N LEU A 143 -6.00 5.69 -0.95
CA LEU A 143 -5.34 6.38 0.16
C LEU A 143 -5.81 7.83 0.33
N MET A 144 -7.08 8.13 0.04
CA MET A 144 -7.59 9.50 0.04
C MET A 144 -7.69 10.13 1.44
N LEU A 145 -7.70 9.32 2.51
CA LEU A 145 -7.71 9.83 3.88
C LEU A 145 -6.30 10.09 4.42
N LEU A 146 -5.29 9.41 3.87
CA LEU A 146 -3.91 9.47 4.31
C LEU A 146 -3.36 10.91 4.42
N PRO A 147 -3.60 11.87 3.49
CA PRO A 147 -3.05 13.22 3.63
C PRO A 147 -3.48 13.98 4.89
N LYS A 148 -4.60 13.58 5.53
CA LYS A 148 -5.11 14.22 6.74
C LYS A 148 -4.55 13.60 8.02
N LEU A 149 -4.12 12.34 7.96
CA LEU A 149 -3.74 11.50 9.11
C LEU A 149 -2.26 11.70 9.46
#